data_AF-Q0CG72-F1
#
_entry.id   AF-Q0CG72-F1
#
_cell.length_a   1.000
_cell.length_b   1.000
_cell.length_c   1.000
_cell.angle_alpha   90.00
_cell.angle_beta   90.00
_cell.angle_gamma   90.00
#
_symmetry.space_group_name_H-M   'P 1'
#
loop_
_entity.id
_entity.type
_entity.pdbx_description
1 polymer ?
#
loop_
_entity_poly.entity_id
_entity_poly.type
_entity_poly.pdbx_seq_one_letter_code
_entity_poly.pdbx_strand_id
1 'polypeptide(L)'
;MPAPEEQDISELRPLVQSICDDLDEQRQWEKDLQLGSTDAWAALLLAKLENLRSLHITSIERSKHVRSLLARAQDDKPSDSPVLQHLEVLSIGSRGLSYPFDASEALPFFQLPSLRLFTAATAAETLYADTHDEDTALRGKSGSDETET
;
A
#
# COMPACT_ATOMS: atom_id res chain seq x y z
N MET A 1 20.63 -8.96 20.38
CA MET A 1 19.78 -8.96 19.17
C MET A 1 20.63 -9.53 18.05
N PRO A 2 20.35 -10.72 17.50
CA PRO A 2 21.11 -11.22 16.36
C PRO A 2 20.95 -10.26 15.18
N ALA A 3 22.02 -10.05 14.42
CA ALA A 3 21.95 -9.29 13.18
C ALA A 3 20.97 -9.99 12.22
N PRO A 4 20.19 -9.24 11.42
CA PRO A 4 19.33 -9.84 10.41
C PRO A 4 20.20 -10.72 9.49
N GLU A 5 19.80 -11.97 9.32
CA GLU A 5 20.46 -12.89 8.40
C GLU A 5 20.28 -12.33 6.99
N GLU A 6 21.35 -11.80 6.42
CA GLU A 6 21.34 -11.26 5.06
C GLU A 6 21.08 -12.41 4.08
N GLN A 7 20.03 -12.28 3.27
CA GLN A 7 19.69 -13.30 2.28
C GLN A 7 20.63 -13.20 1.07
N ASP A 8 21.14 -14.35 0.60
CA ASP A 8 21.92 -14.38 -0.64
C ASP A 8 20.99 -14.20 -1.84
N ILE A 9 21.11 -13.05 -2.49
CA ILE A 9 20.31 -12.65 -3.66
C ILE A 9 21.15 -12.63 -4.94
N SER A 10 22.36 -13.21 -4.92
CA SER A 10 23.32 -13.12 -6.04
C SER A 10 22.73 -13.62 -7.36
N GLU A 11 21.90 -14.65 -7.31
CA GLU A 11 21.20 -15.20 -8.49
C GLU A 11 20.04 -14.31 -8.98
N LEU A 12 19.54 -13.40 -8.14
CA LEU A 12 18.39 -12.54 -8.43
C LEU A 12 18.80 -11.15 -8.91
N ARG A 13 20.07 -10.77 -8.83
CA ARG A 13 20.56 -9.46 -9.35
C ARG A 13 20.25 -9.23 -10.82
N PRO A 14 20.40 -10.22 -11.73
CA PRO A 14 20.00 -10.04 -13.13
C PRO A 14 18.50 -9.75 -13.28
N LEU A 15 17.68 -10.31 -12.38
CA LEU A 15 16.24 -10.04 -12.33
C LEU A 15 15.97 -8.59 -11.95
N VAL A 16 16.60 -8.13 -10.86
CA VAL A 16 16.40 -6.76 -10.36
C VAL A 16 16.88 -5.76 -11.41
N GLN A 17 17.99 -6.04 -12.09
CA GLN A 17 18.46 -5.25 -13.24
C GLN A 17 17.48 -5.20 -14.40
N SER A 18 16.72 -6.27 -14.65
CA SER A 18 15.69 -6.27 -15.68
C SER A 18 14.41 -5.51 -15.28
N ILE A 19 14.22 -5.29 -13.98
CA ILE A 19 13.03 -4.63 -13.43
C ILE A 19 13.29 -3.14 -13.19
N CYS A 20 14.51 -2.76 -12.80
CA CYS A 20 14.90 -1.39 -12.44
C CYS A 20 15.58 -0.68 -13.62
N ASP A 21 15.22 0.57 -13.88
CA ASP A 21 15.92 1.42 -14.87
C ASP A 21 17.08 2.20 -14.28
N ASP A 22 17.08 2.41 -12.96
CA ASP A 22 18.03 3.26 -12.25
C ASP A 22 18.91 2.45 -11.28
N LEU A 23 20.18 2.84 -11.19
CA LEU A 23 21.18 2.17 -10.36
C LEU A 23 20.93 2.36 -8.86
N ASP A 24 20.36 3.49 -8.44
CA ASP A 24 20.04 3.73 -7.04
C ASP A 24 18.76 2.97 -6.64
N GLU A 25 17.77 2.86 -7.55
CA GLU A 25 16.62 1.98 -7.35
C GLU A 25 17.06 0.51 -7.24
N GLN A 26 17.97 0.05 -8.11
CA GLN A 26 18.50 -1.31 -8.08
C GLN A 26 19.19 -1.61 -6.74
N ARG A 27 20.04 -0.70 -6.26
CA ARG A 27 20.71 -0.85 -4.95
C ARG A 27 19.72 -0.93 -3.80
N GLN A 28 18.65 -0.13 -3.87
CA GLN A 28 17.62 -0.13 -2.84
C GLN A 28 16.84 -1.44 -2.85
N TRP A 29 16.47 -1.97 -4.03
CA TRP A 29 15.88 -3.29 -4.19
C TRP A 29 16.76 -4.41 -3.66
N GLU A 30 18.05 -4.43 -4.03
CA GLU A 30 18.99 -5.45 -3.56
C GLU A 30 19.10 -5.44 -2.03
N LYS A 31 19.22 -4.26 -1.43
CA LYS A 31 19.26 -4.10 0.03
C LYS A 31 17.97 -4.59 0.69
N ASP A 32 16.80 -4.22 0.14
CA ASP A 32 15.52 -4.62 0.72
C ASP A 32 15.27 -6.13 0.59
N LEU A 33 15.72 -6.76 -0.50
CA LEU A 33 15.68 -8.21 -0.68
C LEU A 33 16.62 -8.92 0.31
N GLN A 34 17.84 -8.42 0.50
CA GLN A 34 18.80 -8.94 1.49
C GLN A 34 18.26 -8.86 2.92
N LEU A 35 17.55 -7.78 3.24
CA LEU A 35 16.89 -7.58 4.53
C LEU A 35 15.59 -8.39 4.69
N GLY A 36 15.21 -9.17 3.69
CA GLY A 36 14.01 -10.02 3.74
C GLY A 36 12.70 -9.23 3.65
N SER A 37 12.70 -8.05 3.01
CA SER A 37 11.49 -7.24 2.83
C SER A 37 10.44 -8.03 2.02
N THR A 38 9.31 -8.34 2.67
CA THR A 38 8.20 -9.05 2.04
C THR A 38 7.69 -8.33 0.80
N ASP A 39 7.71 -6.99 0.81
CA ASP A 39 7.29 -6.17 -0.33
C ASP A 39 8.21 -6.35 -1.55
N ALA A 40 9.53 -6.33 -1.33
CA ALA A 40 10.51 -6.51 -2.39
C ALA A 40 10.41 -7.92 -3.01
N TRP A 41 10.28 -8.95 -2.16
CA TRP A 41 10.10 -10.32 -2.60
C TRP A 41 8.78 -10.54 -3.34
N ALA A 42 7.68 -9.95 -2.86
CA ALA A 42 6.38 -10.02 -3.53
C ALA A 42 6.44 -9.35 -4.91
N ALA A 43 7.03 -8.16 -5.02
CA ALA A 43 7.20 -7.47 -6.29
C ALA A 43 8.06 -8.28 -7.27
N LEU A 44 9.14 -8.89 -6.80
CA LEU A 44 10.00 -9.77 -7.61
C LEU A 44 9.22 -10.97 -8.17
N LEU A 45 8.40 -11.60 -7.35
CA LEU A 45 7.53 -12.71 -7.77
C LEU A 45 6.50 -12.25 -8.80
N LEU A 46 5.83 -11.12 -8.54
CA LEU A 46 4.85 -10.55 -9.48
C LEU A 46 5.47 -10.25 -10.85
N ALA A 47 6.72 -9.76 -10.89
CA ALA A 47 7.45 -9.51 -12.13
C ALA A 47 7.70 -10.78 -12.96
N LYS A 48 7.67 -11.96 -12.35
CA LYS A 48 7.87 -13.26 -13.04
C LYS A 48 6.60 -13.99 -13.40
N LEU A 49 5.45 -13.53 -12.94
CA LEU A 49 4.17 -14.15 -13.24
C LEU A 49 3.57 -13.51 -14.51
N GLU A 50 4.17 -13.82 -15.65
CA GLU A 50 3.74 -13.29 -16.97
C GLU A 50 2.28 -13.62 -17.29
N ASN A 51 1.79 -14.79 -16.82
CA ASN A 51 0.42 -15.25 -17.03
C ASN A 51 -0.53 -14.90 -15.88
N LEU A 52 -0.17 -13.95 -15.02
CA LEU A 52 -1.03 -13.55 -13.91
C LEU A 52 -2.30 -12.88 -14.43
N ARG A 53 -3.46 -13.47 -14.15
CA ARG A 53 -4.77 -12.95 -14.56
C ARG A 53 -5.53 -12.24 -13.46
N SER A 54 -5.26 -12.56 -12.21
CA SER A 54 -5.95 -11.99 -11.06
C SER A 54 -4.96 -11.63 -9.97
N LEU A 55 -4.98 -10.37 -9.55
CA LEU A 55 -4.14 -9.83 -8.50
C LEU A 55 -5.00 -9.14 -7.44
N HIS A 56 -4.83 -9.57 -6.19
CA HIS A 56 -5.46 -8.94 -5.03
C HIS A 56 -4.39 -8.43 -4.09
N ILE A 57 -4.37 -7.12 -3.85
CA ILE A 57 -3.40 -6.45 -2.98
C ILE A 57 -4.15 -5.88 -1.80
N THR A 58 -3.76 -6.34 -0.61
CA THR A 58 -4.18 -5.72 0.65
C THR A 58 -3.05 -4.83 1.15
N SER A 59 -3.34 -3.55 1.37
CA SER A 59 -2.40 -2.51 1.86
C SER A 59 -1.31 -2.06 0.87
N ILE A 60 -1.73 -1.58 -0.30
CA ILE A 60 -0.83 -1.00 -1.31
C ILE A 60 -0.03 0.20 -0.78
N GLU A 61 -0.54 0.92 0.23
CA GLU A 61 0.12 2.10 0.80
C GLU A 61 1.49 1.81 1.43
N ARG A 62 1.76 0.57 1.83
CA ARG A 62 3.04 0.15 2.43
C ARG A 62 3.99 -0.52 1.43
N SER A 63 3.55 -0.68 0.18
CA SER A 63 4.20 -1.54 -0.80
C SER A 63 4.92 -0.75 -1.89
N LYS A 64 6.08 -0.19 -1.54
CA LYS A 64 6.85 0.68 -2.45
C LYS A 64 7.31 -0.04 -3.72
N HIS A 65 7.75 -1.29 -3.62
CA HIS A 65 8.26 -2.07 -4.75
C HIS A 65 7.12 -2.55 -5.64
N VAL A 66 6.02 -3.03 -5.06
CA VAL A 66 4.84 -3.42 -5.84
C VAL A 66 4.26 -2.20 -6.56
N ARG A 67 4.22 -1.02 -5.92
CA ARG A 67 3.81 0.22 -6.58
C ARG A 67 4.73 0.61 -7.73
N SER A 68 6.05 0.53 -7.55
CA SER A 68 7.02 0.79 -8.64
C SER A 68 6.80 -0.17 -9.82
N LEU A 69 6.65 -1.47 -9.53
CA LEU A 69 6.39 -2.48 -10.56
C LEU A 69 5.08 -2.23 -11.32
N LEU A 70 4.02 -1.89 -10.58
CA LEU A 70 2.73 -1.55 -11.14
C LEU A 70 2.80 -0.28 -12.00
N ALA A 71 3.54 0.74 -11.56
CA ALA A 71 3.77 1.95 -12.34
C ALA A 71 4.46 1.64 -13.68
N ARG A 72 5.46 0.75 -13.65
CA ARG A 72 6.20 0.31 -14.84
C ARG A 72 5.36 -0.52 -15.80
N ALA A 73 4.40 -1.31 -15.30
CA ALA A 73 3.48 -2.08 -16.14
C ALA A 73 2.56 -1.19 -17.01
N GLN A 74 2.52 0.11 -16.74
CA GLN A 74 1.68 1.10 -17.40
C GLN A 74 2.45 1.92 -18.43
N ASP A 75 3.79 1.92 -18.35
CA ASP A 75 4.63 2.67 -19.25
C ASP A 75 4.52 2.07 -20.66
N ASP A 76 4.09 2.87 -21.64
CA ASP A 76 3.97 2.53 -23.06
C ASP A 76 5.35 2.35 -23.74
N LYS A 77 6.42 2.40 -22.94
CA LYS A 77 7.77 2.15 -23.39
C LYS A 77 7.89 0.66 -23.67
N PRO A 78 8.49 0.24 -24.80
CA PRO A 78 8.81 -1.17 -25.04
C PRO A 78 9.88 -1.59 -24.04
N SER A 79 9.47 -1.90 -22.83
CA SER A 79 10.28 -2.61 -21.86
C SER A 79 10.34 -4.05 -22.34
N ASP A 80 11.55 -4.61 -22.40
CA ASP A 80 11.79 -5.99 -22.83
C ASP A 80 11.07 -7.04 -21.95
N SER A 81 10.48 -6.61 -20.83
CA SER A 81 9.64 -7.44 -19.96
C SER A 81 8.33 -6.72 -19.66
N PRO A 82 7.29 -6.88 -20.50
CA PRO A 82 6.00 -6.26 -20.23
C PRO A 82 5.32 -7.06 -19.10
N VAL A 83 5.35 -6.50 -17.90
CA VAL A 83 4.84 -7.12 -16.68
C VAL A 83 3.31 -6.95 -16.64
N LEU A 84 2.58 -7.96 -16.15
CA LEU A 84 1.12 -7.93 -15.94
C LEU A 84 0.26 -7.70 -17.19
N GLN A 85 0.76 -7.99 -18.39
CA GLN A 85 0.02 -7.80 -19.65
C GLN A 85 -1.26 -8.63 -19.76
N HIS A 86 -1.29 -9.78 -19.09
CA HIS A 86 -2.43 -10.69 -19.05
C HIS A 86 -3.34 -10.49 -17.83
N LEU A 87 -3.12 -9.42 -17.06
CA LEU A 87 -3.92 -9.15 -15.88
C LEU A 87 -5.34 -8.74 -16.27
N GLU A 88 -6.31 -9.59 -15.93
CA GLU A 88 -7.74 -9.36 -16.22
C GLU A 88 -8.45 -8.71 -15.01
N VAL A 89 -8.03 -9.04 -13.79
CA VAL A 89 -8.67 -8.62 -12.55
C VAL A 89 -7.63 -8.02 -11.60
N LEU A 90 -7.84 -6.76 -11.21
CA LEU A 90 -7.05 -6.08 -10.20
C LEU A 90 -7.97 -5.61 -9.06
N SER A 91 -7.66 -6.05 -7.85
CA SER A 91 -8.38 -5.63 -6.65
C SER A 91 -7.40 -5.08 -5.60
N ILE A 92 -7.60 -3.82 -5.23
CA ILE A 92 -6.79 -3.09 -4.27
C ILE A 92 -7.67 -2.77 -3.06
N GLY A 93 -7.27 -3.26 -1.90
CA GLY A 93 -7.90 -2.95 -0.62
C GLY A 93 -6.94 -2.18 0.28
N SER A 94 -7.37 -1.07 0.87
CA SER A 94 -6.66 -0.42 1.98
C SER A 94 -7.37 -0.68 3.30
N ARG A 95 -6.62 -1.17 4.29
CA ARG A 95 -7.12 -1.47 5.65
C ARG A 95 -6.73 -0.39 6.67
N GLY A 96 -6.28 0.78 6.23
CA GLY A 96 -5.69 1.79 7.10
C GLY A 96 -6.25 3.20 6.89
N LEU A 97 -6.29 3.96 7.99
CA LEU A 97 -6.71 5.37 8.04
C LEU A 97 -5.68 6.34 7.47
N SER A 98 -4.45 5.89 7.27
CA SER A 98 -3.33 6.81 7.12
C SER A 98 -3.23 7.44 5.73
N TYR A 99 -3.73 6.78 4.68
CA TYR A 99 -3.67 7.28 3.31
C TYR A 99 -4.84 6.74 2.49
N PRO A 100 -5.87 7.56 2.21
CA PRO A 100 -6.90 7.16 1.25
C PRO A 100 -6.24 6.98 -0.11
N PHE A 101 -6.51 5.84 -0.75
CA PHE A 101 -6.14 5.60 -2.15
C PHE A 101 -6.84 6.64 -3.03
N ASP A 102 -6.06 7.53 -3.64
CA ASP A 102 -6.61 8.55 -4.55
C ASP A 102 -7.02 7.87 -5.86
N ALA A 103 -8.21 8.21 -6.37
CA ALA A 103 -8.68 7.73 -7.66
C ALA A 103 -7.70 8.08 -8.80
N SER A 104 -6.91 9.14 -8.66
CA SER A 104 -5.84 9.48 -9.61
C SER A 104 -4.76 8.39 -9.69
N GLU A 105 -4.47 7.68 -8.57
CA GLU A 105 -3.55 6.55 -8.53
C GLU A 105 -4.11 5.32 -9.27
N ALA A 106 -5.41 5.29 -9.54
CA ALA A 106 -6.03 4.21 -10.31
C ALA A 106 -5.88 4.37 -11.83
N LEU A 107 -5.76 5.62 -12.31
CA LEU A 107 -5.78 5.96 -13.74
C LEU A 107 -4.83 5.10 -14.57
N PRO A 108 -3.59 4.88 -14.13
CA PRO A 108 -2.64 4.17 -14.96
C PRO A 108 -2.97 2.68 -15.13
N PHE A 109 -3.69 2.03 -14.20
CA PHE A 109 -4.11 0.63 -14.37
C PHE A 109 -5.05 0.42 -15.55
N PHE A 110 -5.81 1.44 -15.95
CA PHE A 110 -6.68 1.35 -17.12
C PHE A 110 -5.91 1.30 -18.44
N GLN A 111 -4.59 1.45 -18.41
CA GLN A 111 -3.71 1.28 -19.57
C GLN A 111 -3.29 -0.19 -19.78
N LEU A 112 -3.55 -1.08 -18.81
CA LEU A 112 -3.24 -2.50 -18.95
C LEU A 112 -4.14 -3.15 -20.02
N PRO A 113 -3.58 -3.80 -21.05
CA PRO A 113 -4.33 -4.17 -22.25
C PRO A 113 -5.37 -5.27 -22.01
N SER A 114 -5.16 -6.14 -21.03
CA SER A 114 -6.08 -7.23 -20.71
C SER A 114 -7.02 -6.92 -19.54
N LEU A 115 -6.94 -5.74 -18.92
CA LEU A 115 -7.69 -5.44 -17.71
C LEU A 115 -9.19 -5.32 -17.99
N ARG A 116 -9.99 -6.09 -17.26
CA ARG A 116 -11.46 -6.18 -17.42
C ARG A 116 -12.20 -5.74 -16.17
N LEU A 117 -11.60 -5.95 -15.00
CA LEU A 117 -12.19 -5.61 -13.72
C LEU A 117 -11.14 -4.93 -12.83
N PHE A 118 -11.45 -3.70 -12.43
CA PHE A 118 -10.72 -2.97 -11.41
C PHE A 118 -11.63 -2.76 -10.20
N THR A 119 -11.14 -3.07 -9.01
CA THR A 119 -11.85 -2.81 -7.75
C THR A 119 -10.89 -2.13 -6.79
N ALA A 120 -11.23 -0.93 -6.34
CA ALA A 120 -10.53 -0.25 -5.26
C ALA A 120 -11.51 -0.04 -4.10
N ALA A 121 -11.16 -0.54 -2.92
CA ALA A 121 -11.94 -0.35 -1.70
C ALA A 121 -11.05 0.22 -0.59
N THR A 122 -11.51 1.30 0.03
CA THR A 122 -10.86 1.86 1.22
C THR A 122 -11.82 1.70 2.39
N ALA A 123 -11.32 1.13 3.48
CA ALA A 123 -12.06 1.12 4.75
C ALA A 123 -11.54 2.28 5.61
N ALA A 124 -12.33 3.35 5.68
CA ALA A 124 -12.09 4.42 6.66
C ALA A 124 -12.84 4.07 7.95
N GLU A 125 -12.13 3.57 8.96
CA GLU A 125 -12.64 3.47 10.32
C GLU A 125 -12.72 4.88 10.94
N THR A 126 -13.87 5.54 10.85
CA THR A 126 -14.08 6.78 11.60
C THR A 126 -14.04 6.46 13.10
N LEU A 127 -12.90 6.75 13.74
CA LEU A 127 -12.82 6.84 15.19
C LEU A 127 -13.67 8.04 15.60
N TYR A 128 -14.96 7.81 15.85
CA TYR A 128 -15.75 8.75 16.62
C TYR A 128 -15.06 8.83 17.99
N ALA A 129 -14.32 9.92 18.22
CA ALA A 129 -13.98 10.30 19.57
C ALA A 129 -15.32 10.53 20.26
N ASP A 130 -15.72 9.58 21.09
CA ASP A 130 -16.85 9.72 21.99
C ASP A 130 -16.49 10.87 22.94
N THR A 131 -16.84 12.09 22.55
CA THR A 131 -16.87 13.24 23.44
C THR A 131 -18.03 13.00 24.39
N HIS A 132 -17.76 12.19 25.42
CA HIS A 132 -18.53 12.20 26.65
C HIS A 132 -18.34 13.59 27.26
N ASP A 133 -19.19 14.54 26.86
CA ASP A 133 -19.42 15.76 27.61
C ASP A 133 -20.11 15.33 28.92
N GLU A 134 -19.30 14.97 29.91
CA GLU A 134 -19.75 14.83 31.28
C GLU A 134 -20.15 16.21 31.80
N ASP A 135 -21.46 16.49 31.67
CA ASP A 135 -22.17 17.61 32.26
C ASP A 135 -22.11 17.52 33.80
N THR A 136 -20.95 17.84 34.37
CA THR A 136 -20.69 17.90 35.81
C THR A 136 -20.65 19.35 36.26
N ALA A 137 -21.77 20.07 36.09
CA ALA A 137 -21.88 21.45 36.56
C ALA A 137 -23.21 21.81 37.23
N LEU A 138 -23.85 20.91 38.00
CA LEU A 138 -24.90 21.32 38.94
C LEU A 138 -24.84 20.55 40.26
N ARG A 139 -23.89 20.93 41.12
CA ARG A 139 -23.98 20.63 42.56
C ARG A 139 -23.51 21.81 43.43
N GLY A 140 -24.47 22.68 43.71
CA GLY A 140 -24.73 23.22 45.05
C GLY A 140 -23.78 24.28 45.64
N LYS A 141 -24.30 25.51 45.75
CA LYS A 141 -24.29 26.32 46.97
C LYS A 141 -25.53 27.22 46.93
N SER A 142 -26.65 26.75 47.47
CA SER A 142 -27.09 27.04 48.84
C SER A 142 -27.30 28.55 49.05
N GLY A 143 -28.39 29.08 48.47
CA GLY A 143 -28.99 30.33 48.92
C GLY A 143 -29.74 30.05 50.21
N SER A 144 -29.23 30.59 51.31
CA SER A 144 -29.85 30.54 52.62
C SER A 144 -31.11 31.39 52.67
N ASP A 145 -32.10 30.79 53.32
CA ASP A 145 -33.45 31.21 53.61
C ASP A 145 -33.67 32.67 54.00
N GLU A 146 -34.85 33.09 53.58
CA GLU A 146 -35.68 34.17 54.06
C GLU A 146 -35.85 34.11 55.60
N THR A 147 -35.82 35.27 56.28
CA THR A 147 -36.71 35.49 57.43
C THR A 147 -37.45 36.80 57.27
N GLU A 148 -38.76 36.63 57.19
CA GLU A 148 -39.86 37.58 57.11
C GLU A 148 -40.07 38.34 58.43
N THR A 149 -40.67 39.53 58.30
CA THR A 149 -41.33 40.41 59.30
C THR A 149 -40.52 41.22 60.31
#